data_AF-A0A2P8QS96-F1
#
_entry.id   AF-A0A2P8QS96-F1
#
_cell.length_a   1.000
_cell.length_b   1.000
_cell.length_c   1.000
_cell.angle_alpha   90.00
_cell.angle_beta   90.00
_cell.angle_gamma   90.00
#
_symmetry.space_group_name_H-M   'P 1'
#
loop_
_entity.id
_entity.type
_entity.pdbx_description
1 polymer ?
#
loop_
_entity_poly.entity_id
_entity_poly.type
_entity_poly.pdbx_seq_one_letter_code
_entity_poly.pdbx_strand_id
1 'polypeptide(L)'
;MSAFAPESFDLSSLPCVPLSDKGKLPHFAGIYFALSSQGRVLYIGRSIDIRERLRGHHRLPLLEALEGVRIAWLKESDSLALQRIETILIKYFNPPLNKIPSYLKEEDTENLIKYLNLNERIHKSNVIPINKLSSPQLDRTNEQVNEIQTENKLYSPFEYESPLLSEFKQLTLEQAKRSDRLESEIADLRLLLQEQMQAHRQLTEAFVEQTKLISELLRTQAETNSRLAEVTIEQAQTISKLSRTLEETCDKNETGA
;
A
#
# COMPACT_ATOMS: atom_id res chain seq x y z
N MET A 1 -16.49 6.18 17.19
CA MET A 1 -15.91 5.11 16.35
C MET A 1 -14.85 4.40 17.17
N SER A 2 -15.10 3.18 17.63
CA SER A 2 -14.10 2.43 18.41
C SER A 2 -12.86 2.19 17.57
N ALA A 3 -11.69 2.53 18.12
CA ALA A 3 -10.41 2.16 17.55
C ALA A 3 -10.29 0.63 17.59
N PHE A 4 -10.00 0.00 16.46
CA PHE A 4 -9.65 -1.41 16.41
C PHE A 4 -8.32 -1.59 17.15
N ALA A 5 -8.34 -2.26 18.30
CA ALA A 5 -7.15 -2.50 19.13
C ALA A 5 -6.55 -3.87 18.77
N PRO A 6 -5.40 -3.93 18.08
CA PRO A 6 -4.83 -5.20 17.65
C PRO A 6 -4.32 -6.07 18.81
N GLU A 7 -3.98 -5.48 19.96
CA GLU A 7 -3.54 -6.25 21.14
C GLU A 7 -4.62 -7.14 21.79
N SER A 8 -5.91 -6.84 21.56
CA SER A 8 -7.01 -7.67 22.07
C SER A 8 -7.48 -8.72 21.07
N PHE A 9 -6.82 -8.83 19.92
CA PHE A 9 -7.23 -9.70 18.82
C PHE A 9 -6.67 -11.11 18.99
N ASP A 10 -7.55 -12.05 19.38
CA ASP A 10 -7.18 -13.45 19.51
C ASP A 10 -7.30 -14.21 18.18
N LEU A 11 -6.17 -14.43 17.52
CA LEU A 11 -6.07 -15.21 16.29
C LEU A 11 -6.51 -16.66 16.45
N SER A 12 -6.39 -17.24 17.65
CA SER A 12 -6.73 -18.65 17.89
C SER A 12 -8.23 -18.91 17.90
N SER A 13 -9.02 -17.87 18.16
CA SER A 13 -10.50 -17.91 18.15
C SER A 13 -11.10 -17.84 16.74
N LEU A 14 -10.31 -17.48 15.73
CA LEU A 14 -10.82 -17.30 14.38
C LEU A 14 -11.14 -18.64 13.70
N PRO A 15 -12.21 -18.69 12.89
CA PRO A 15 -12.43 -19.83 12.02
C PRO A 15 -11.24 -19.99 11.06
N CYS A 16 -10.77 -21.22 10.90
CA CYS A 16 -9.63 -21.53 10.05
C CYS A 16 -9.76 -22.88 9.35
N VAL A 17 -9.06 -23.03 8.22
CA VAL A 17 -8.89 -24.29 7.51
C VAL A 17 -7.42 -24.50 7.12
N PRO A 18 -6.94 -25.74 7.00
CA PRO A 18 -5.65 -26.00 6.35
C PRO A 18 -5.62 -25.41 4.93
N LEU A 19 -4.44 -24.97 4.47
CA LEU A 19 -4.28 -24.45 3.10
C LEU A 19 -4.62 -25.50 2.04
N SER A 20 -4.37 -26.79 2.33
CA SER A 20 -4.78 -27.92 1.49
C SER A 20 -6.29 -27.94 1.23
N ASP A 21 -7.07 -27.41 2.19
CA ASP A 21 -8.52 -27.37 2.19
C ASP A 21 -9.05 -26.00 1.73
N LYS A 22 -8.27 -25.21 0.99
CA LYS A 22 -8.64 -23.87 0.50
C LYS A 22 -10.00 -23.81 -0.23
N GLY A 23 -10.48 -24.92 -0.80
CA GLY A 23 -11.83 -25.01 -1.38
C GLY A 23 -12.98 -24.83 -0.37
N LYS A 24 -12.71 -24.97 0.94
CA LYS A 24 -13.68 -24.76 2.03
C LYS A 24 -13.72 -23.31 2.54
N LEU A 25 -12.87 -22.43 2.03
CA LEU A 25 -12.84 -21.02 2.45
C LEU A 25 -14.18 -20.32 2.18
N PRO A 26 -14.56 -19.29 2.94
CA PRO A 26 -15.82 -18.59 2.72
C PRO A 26 -15.83 -17.74 1.43
N HIS A 27 -17.00 -17.66 0.79
CA HIS A 27 -17.31 -16.70 -0.28
C HIS A 27 -17.90 -15.42 0.30
N PHE A 28 -17.10 -14.67 1.06
CA PHE A 28 -17.50 -13.36 1.56
C PHE A 28 -16.30 -12.43 1.73
N ALA A 29 -16.60 -11.16 1.99
CA ALA A 29 -15.63 -10.12 2.27
C ALA A 29 -15.01 -10.25 3.67
N GLY A 30 -13.69 -10.06 3.76
CA GLY A 30 -12.98 -10.18 5.02
C GLY A 30 -11.47 -10.04 4.92
N ILE A 31 -10.84 -10.13 6.07
CA ILE A 31 -9.38 -10.25 6.25
C ILE A 31 -9.04 -11.72 6.41
N TYR A 32 -8.00 -12.20 5.74
CA TYR A 32 -7.49 -13.55 5.90
C TYR A 32 -6.02 -13.53 6.32
N PHE A 33 -5.65 -14.52 7.11
CA PHE A 33 -4.33 -14.71 7.69
C PHE A 33 -3.79 -16.05 7.24
N ALA A 34 -2.61 -16.06 6.62
CA ALA A 34 -1.85 -17.29 6.46
C ALA A 34 -1.00 -17.50 7.71
N LEU A 35 -1.26 -18.59 8.42
CA LEU A 35 -0.60 -18.96 9.67
C LEU A 35 0.32 -20.14 9.43
N SER A 36 1.52 -20.11 10.00
CA SER A 36 2.41 -21.28 10.01
C SER A 36 1.83 -22.40 10.87
N SER A 37 2.46 -23.58 10.83
CA SER A 37 2.11 -24.71 11.71
C SER A 37 2.18 -24.37 13.20
N GLN A 38 3.00 -23.39 13.58
CA GLN A 38 3.15 -22.90 14.96
C GLN A 38 2.28 -21.67 15.28
N GLY A 39 1.40 -21.26 14.37
CA GLY A 39 0.48 -20.13 14.57
C GLY A 39 1.09 -18.75 14.33
N ARG A 40 2.30 -18.66 13.78
CA ARG A 40 2.90 -17.38 13.38
C ARG A 40 2.18 -16.83 12.15
N VAL A 41 1.88 -15.54 12.14
CA VAL A 41 1.33 -14.87 10.95
C VAL A 41 2.40 -14.72 9.87
N LEU A 42 2.22 -15.40 8.75
CA LEU A 42 3.10 -15.37 7.58
C LEU A 42 2.67 -14.30 6.59
N TYR A 43 1.36 -14.16 6.37
CA TYR A 43 0.75 -13.22 5.43
C TYR A 43 -0.61 -12.74 5.95
N ILE A 44 -0.97 -11.50 5.64
CA ILE A 44 -2.29 -10.92 5.87
C ILE A 44 -2.76 -10.30 4.56
N GLY A 45 -4.00 -10.57 4.17
CA GLY A 45 -4.62 -9.91 3.03
C GLY A 45 -6.09 -9.64 3.28
N ARG A 46 -6.67 -8.74 2.49
CA ARG A 46 -8.12 -8.52 2.41
C ARG A 46 -8.71 -8.96 1.07
N SER A 47 -10.00 -9.24 1.06
CA SER A 47 -10.76 -9.47 -0.17
C SER A 47 -12.25 -9.19 0.02
N ILE A 48 -12.97 -8.97 -1.08
CA ILE A 48 -14.43 -9.04 -1.14
C ILE A 48 -14.94 -10.49 -1.24
N ASP A 49 -14.07 -11.41 -1.67
CA ASP A 49 -14.27 -12.86 -1.68
C ASP A 49 -12.93 -13.55 -1.37
N ILE A 50 -12.82 -14.13 -0.18
CA ILE A 50 -11.57 -14.76 0.29
C ILE A 50 -11.22 -15.99 -0.55
N ARG A 51 -12.20 -16.83 -0.92
CA ARG A 51 -11.96 -18.05 -1.68
C ARG A 51 -11.44 -17.73 -3.08
N GLU A 52 -12.12 -16.84 -3.80
CA GLU A 52 -11.72 -16.44 -5.15
C GLU A 52 -10.37 -15.74 -5.15
N ARG A 53 -10.11 -14.87 -4.15
CA ARG A 53 -8.81 -14.19 -4.04
C ARG A 53 -7.66 -15.15 -3.85
N LEU A 54 -7.85 -16.20 -3.04
CA LEU A 54 -6.78 -17.14 -2.77
C LEU A 54 -6.46 -18.02 -4.00
N ARG A 55 -7.46 -18.35 -4.82
CA ARG A 55 -7.31 -19.21 -6.01
C ARG A 55 -6.28 -18.70 -7.02
N GLY A 56 -6.20 -17.38 -7.23
CA GLY A 56 -5.25 -16.73 -8.13
C GLY A 56 -4.15 -15.96 -7.39
N HIS A 57 -3.91 -16.25 -6.12
CA HIS A 57 -3.03 -15.42 -5.31
C HIS A 57 -1.56 -15.64 -5.65
N HIS A 58 -0.85 -14.58 -6.02
CA HIS A 58 0.59 -14.62 -6.35
C HIS A 58 1.49 -15.20 -5.23
N ARG A 59 1.05 -15.20 -3.96
CA ARG A 59 1.76 -15.84 -2.85
C ARG A 59 1.37 -17.29 -2.60
N LEU A 60 0.38 -17.82 -3.30
CA LEU A 60 -0.10 -19.18 -3.08
C LEU A 60 1.02 -20.22 -3.27
N PRO A 61 1.84 -20.19 -4.35
CA PRO A 61 2.92 -21.17 -4.51
C PRO A 61 3.91 -21.18 -3.34
N LEU A 62 4.26 -19.99 -2.83
CA LEU A 62 5.14 -19.84 -1.68
C LEU A 62 4.50 -20.36 -0.38
N LEU A 63 3.21 -20.12 -0.18
CA LEU A 63 2.47 -20.65 0.97
C LEU A 63 2.32 -22.17 0.89
N GLU A 64 2.14 -22.73 -0.31
CA GLU A 64 2.03 -24.18 -0.54
C GLU A 64 3.37 -24.90 -0.34
N ALA A 65 4.50 -24.21 -0.57
CA ALA A 65 5.83 -24.73 -0.27
C ALA A 65 6.15 -24.80 1.23
N LEU A 66 5.34 -24.16 2.09
CA LEU A 66 5.48 -24.21 3.55
C LEU A 66 4.57 -25.30 4.13
N GLU A 67 5.11 -26.11 5.04
CA GLU A 67 4.34 -27.19 5.66
C GLU A 67 3.39 -26.68 6.74
N GLY A 68 2.17 -27.23 6.76
CA GLY A 68 1.19 -27.00 7.82
C GLY A 68 0.57 -25.60 7.86
N VAL A 69 0.59 -24.88 6.74
CA VAL A 69 -0.05 -23.56 6.64
C VAL A 69 -1.56 -23.69 6.83
N ARG A 70 -2.15 -22.80 7.64
CA ARG A 70 -3.59 -22.67 7.84
C ARG A 70 -4.04 -21.27 7.44
N ILE A 71 -5.23 -21.17 6.88
CA ILE A 71 -5.87 -19.90 6.55
C ILE A 71 -6.97 -19.64 7.58
N ALA A 72 -6.79 -18.60 8.39
CA ALA A 72 -7.80 -18.08 9.30
C ALA A 72 -8.43 -16.81 8.71
N TRP A 73 -9.66 -16.46 9.11
CA TRP A 73 -10.32 -15.26 8.58
C TRP A 73 -11.18 -14.51 9.60
N LEU A 74 -11.29 -13.20 9.36
CA LEU A 74 -12.18 -12.26 10.02
C LEU A 74 -13.16 -11.70 8.98
N LYS A 75 -14.46 -11.90 9.19
CA LYS A 75 -15.51 -11.35 8.31
C LYS A 75 -15.66 -9.85 8.52
N GLU A 76 -15.60 -9.08 7.43
CA GLU A 76 -15.88 -7.64 7.40
C GLU A 76 -16.36 -7.27 6.00
N SER A 77 -17.48 -6.56 5.91
CA SER A 77 -18.12 -6.19 4.65
C SER A 77 -17.86 -4.75 4.23
N ASP A 78 -17.53 -3.85 5.16
CA ASP A 78 -17.22 -2.46 4.82
C ASP A 78 -15.83 -2.35 4.19
N SER A 79 -15.76 -1.85 2.96
CA SER A 79 -14.52 -1.70 2.22
C SER A 79 -13.52 -0.75 2.89
N LEU A 80 -14.01 0.32 3.54
CA LEU A 80 -13.12 1.27 4.23
C LEU A 80 -12.58 0.65 5.51
N ALA A 81 -13.42 -0.07 6.27
CA ALA A 81 -12.97 -0.86 7.42
C ALA A 81 -11.94 -1.92 7.00
N LEU A 82 -12.17 -2.68 5.92
CA LEU A 82 -11.24 -3.70 5.43
C LEU A 82 -9.82 -3.16 5.21
N GLN A 83 -9.71 -2.04 4.48
CA GLN A 83 -8.41 -1.43 4.20
C GLN A 83 -7.71 -0.94 5.49
N ARG A 84 -8.47 -0.33 6.40
CA ARG A 84 -7.94 0.15 7.68
C ARG A 84 -7.48 -0.99 8.58
N ILE A 85 -8.30 -2.03 8.73
CA ILE A 85 -8.02 -3.21 9.54
C ILE A 85 -6.78 -3.95 9.00
N GLU A 86 -6.71 -4.19 7.68
CA GLU A 86 -5.54 -4.80 7.03
C GLU A 86 -4.25 -4.01 7.35
N THR A 87 -4.29 -2.68 7.20
CA THR A 87 -3.14 -1.82 7.46
C THR A 87 -2.67 -1.91 8.92
N ILE A 88 -3.60 -1.87 9.88
CA ILE A 88 -3.30 -1.97 11.30
C ILE A 88 -2.69 -3.35 11.64
N LEU A 89 -3.30 -4.42 11.14
CA LEU A 89 -2.85 -5.79 11.41
C LEU A 89 -1.49 -6.08 10.77
N ILE A 90 -1.25 -5.63 9.52
CA ILE A 90 0.08 -5.76 8.89
C ILE A 90 1.13 -5.01 9.70
N LYS A 91 0.82 -3.79 10.15
CA LYS A 91 1.74 -3.00 10.98
C LYS A 91 2.04 -3.68 12.31
N TYR A 92 1.03 -4.28 12.94
CA TYR A 92 1.15 -4.94 14.24
C TYR A 92 1.89 -6.29 14.17
N PHE A 93 1.43 -7.20 13.30
CA PHE A 93 2.00 -8.54 13.17
C PHE A 93 3.29 -8.59 12.36
N ASN A 94 3.55 -7.55 11.56
CA ASN A 94 4.73 -7.43 10.70
C ASN A 94 5.03 -8.68 9.85
N PRO A 95 4.01 -9.27 9.17
CA PRO A 95 4.12 -10.56 8.51
C PRO A 95 5.19 -10.54 7.42
N PRO A 96 6.08 -11.56 7.36
CA PRO A 96 7.22 -11.54 6.47
C PRO A 96 6.82 -11.47 5.00
N LEU A 97 5.74 -12.16 4.59
CA LEU A 97 5.34 -12.25 3.19
C LEU A 97 4.70 -10.96 2.64
N ASN A 98 4.21 -10.08 3.51
CA ASN A 98 3.69 -8.77 3.10
C ASN A 98 4.78 -7.75 2.74
N LYS A 99 6.03 -7.99 3.17
CA LYS A 99 7.18 -7.11 2.85
C LYS A 99 7.81 -7.40 1.50
N ILE A 100 7.41 -8.52 0.91
CA ILE A 100 8.02 -9.06 -0.29
C ILE A 100 7.34 -8.38 -1.46
N PRO A 101 8.10 -7.75 -2.37
CA PRO A 101 7.52 -7.18 -3.57
C PRO A 101 6.87 -8.24 -4.45
N SER A 102 5.73 -7.92 -5.06
CA SER A 102 4.95 -8.86 -5.89
C SER A 102 5.65 -9.28 -7.18
N TYR A 103 6.71 -8.58 -7.59
CA TYR A 103 7.47 -8.81 -8.82
C TYR A 103 8.68 -9.75 -8.68
N LEU A 104 8.94 -10.30 -7.48
CA LEU A 104 10.02 -11.26 -7.30
C LEU A 104 9.70 -12.58 -8.02
N LYS A 105 10.69 -13.10 -8.74
CA LYS A 105 10.53 -14.28 -9.62
C LYS A 105 10.51 -15.57 -8.81
N GLU A 106 10.02 -16.65 -9.41
CA GLU A 106 9.98 -17.98 -8.78
C GLU A 106 11.35 -18.44 -8.26
N GLU A 107 12.43 -18.09 -8.96
CA GLU A 107 13.83 -18.38 -8.58
C GLU A 107 14.23 -17.76 -7.22
N ASP A 108 13.63 -16.63 -6.85
CA ASP A 108 13.87 -15.98 -5.54
C ASP A 108 13.11 -16.66 -4.39
N THR A 109 12.16 -17.53 -4.74
CA THR A 109 11.25 -18.20 -3.78
C THR A 109 11.99 -19.22 -2.93
N GLU A 110 12.98 -19.94 -3.49
CA GLU A 110 13.76 -20.94 -2.73
C GLU A 110 14.61 -20.30 -1.63
N ASN A 111 15.32 -19.22 -1.97
CA ASN A 111 16.11 -18.45 -1.01
C ASN A 111 15.24 -17.85 0.09
N LEU A 112 14.03 -17.43 -0.27
CA LEU A 112 13.05 -16.90 0.65
C LEU A 112 12.45 -17.97 1.57
N ILE A 113 12.10 -19.14 1.05
CA ILE A 113 11.66 -20.29 1.85
C ILE A 113 12.76 -20.67 2.85
N LYS A 114 14.02 -20.70 2.40
CA LYS A 114 15.18 -20.95 3.27
C LYS A 114 15.30 -19.90 4.37
N TYR A 115 15.13 -18.61 4.06
CA TYR A 115 15.13 -17.53 5.05
C TYR A 115 13.98 -17.65 6.08
N LEU A 116 12.76 -17.95 5.63
CA LEU A 116 11.60 -18.12 6.51
C LEU A 116 11.80 -19.31 7.46
N ASN A 117 12.23 -20.45 6.92
CA ASN A 117 12.52 -21.65 7.71
C ASN A 117 13.70 -21.46 8.67
N LEU A 118 14.73 -20.70 8.28
CA LEU A 118 15.86 -20.39 9.16
C LEU A 118 15.43 -19.51 10.34
N ASN A 119 14.58 -18.51 10.09
CA ASN A 119 14.03 -17.66 11.14
C ASN A 119 13.08 -18.42 12.08
N GLU A 120 12.33 -19.41 11.58
CA GLU A 120 11.55 -20.31 12.44
C GLU A 120 12.45 -21.14 13.37
N ARG A 121 13.62 -21.59 12.90
CA ARG A 121 14.59 -22.32 13.74
C ARG A 121 15.23 -21.42 14.81
N ILE A 122 15.55 -20.16 14.49
CA ILE A 122 16.14 -19.22 15.45
C ILE A 122 15.16 -18.87 16.58
N HIS A 123 13.86 -18.78 16.28
CA HIS A 123 12.83 -18.58 17.31
C HIS A 123 12.53 -19.84 18.15
N LYS A 124 12.92 -21.04 17.71
CA LYS A 124 12.91 -22.24 18.57
C LYS A 124 14.00 -22.19 19.66
N SER A 125 15.11 -21.48 19.43
CA SER A 125 16.24 -21.40 20.37
C SER A 125 16.18 -20.22 21.34
N ASN A 126 15.35 -19.19 21.08
CA ASN A 126 15.22 -18.02 21.94
C ASN A 126 13.75 -17.64 22.10
N VAL A 127 13.09 -18.18 23.12
CA VAL A 127 11.80 -17.67 23.60
C VAL A 127 12.02 -17.02 24.97
N ILE A 128 12.24 -15.71 24.96
CA ILE A 128 11.78 -14.84 26.04
C ILE A 128 10.84 -13.82 25.38
N PRO A 129 9.57 -13.71 25.80
CA PRO A 129 8.63 -12.73 25.23
C PRO A 129 9.10 -11.29 25.54
N ILE A 130 9.13 -10.42 24.53
CA ILE A 130 9.61 -9.03 24.59
C ILE A 130 8.67 -8.08 25.37
N ASN A 131 7.64 -8.58 26.07
CA ASN A 131 6.73 -7.75 26.87
C ASN A 131 7.09 -7.64 28.36
N LYS A 132 8.38 -7.51 28.69
CA LYS A 132 8.84 -7.22 30.07
C LYS A 132 10.06 -6.30 30.16
N LEU A 133 10.25 -5.35 29.24
CA LEU A 133 11.12 -4.21 29.49
C LEU A 133 10.35 -2.90 29.35
N SER A 134 9.72 -2.50 30.46
CA SER A 134 9.56 -1.08 30.76
C SER A 134 10.95 -0.52 31.10
N SER A 135 11.35 0.52 30.39
CA SER A 135 12.54 1.39 30.61
C SER A 135 12.66 1.90 32.07
N PRO A 136 13.81 2.43 32.57
CA PRO A 136 14.89 3.14 31.85
C PRO A 136 16.33 2.93 32.42
N GLN A 137 17.28 2.39 31.65
CA GLN A 137 18.71 2.55 31.95
C GLN A 137 19.52 2.56 30.65
N LEU A 138 19.62 3.73 30.03
CA LEU A 138 20.55 3.99 28.93
C LEU A 138 21.35 5.22 29.33
N ASP A 139 22.31 5.06 30.25
CA ASP A 139 23.26 6.13 30.60
C ASP A 139 24.55 5.67 31.30
N ARG A 140 24.89 4.38 31.31
CA ARG A 140 26.13 3.89 31.94
C ARG A 140 26.78 2.72 31.21
N THR A 141 27.31 2.94 30.00
CA THR A 141 28.24 1.97 29.38
C THR A 141 29.36 2.59 28.54
N ASN A 142 29.54 3.92 28.53
CA ASN A 142 30.61 4.55 27.74
C ASN A 142 31.91 4.84 28.52
N GLU A 143 31.95 4.61 29.84
CA GLU A 143 33.18 4.84 30.64
C GLU A 143 34.06 3.60 30.81
N GLN A 144 33.55 2.37 30.62
CA GLN A 144 34.34 1.15 30.82
C GLN A 144 35.10 0.65 29.59
N VAL A 145 34.93 1.30 28.43
CA VAL A 145 35.62 0.87 27.19
C VAL A 145 37.01 1.51 27.04
N ASN A 146 37.30 2.60 27.78
CA ASN A 146 38.56 3.34 27.63
C ASN A 146 39.68 2.94 28.61
N GLU A 147 39.42 2.13 29.64
CA GLU A 147 40.46 1.70 30.60
C GLU A 147 41.21 0.41 30.21
N ILE A 148 40.75 -0.33 29.19
CA ILE A 148 41.40 -1.60 28.79
C ILE A 148 42.58 -1.37 27.81
N GLN A 149 42.80 -0.15 27.31
CA GLN A 149 43.80 0.12 26.27
C GLN A 149 45.21 0.50 26.76
N THR A 150 45.49 0.60 28.06
CA THR A 150 46.80 1.09 28.54
C THR A 150 47.75 0.05 29.16
N GLU A 151 47.37 -1.22 29.29
CA GLU A 151 48.24 -2.23 29.94
C GLU A 151 48.58 -3.47 29.09
N ASN A 152 48.72 -3.34 27.77
CA ASN A 152 49.30 -4.41 26.94
C ASN A 152 50.45 -3.89 26.06
N LYS A 153 51.50 -3.39 26.73
CA LYS A 153 52.82 -3.22 26.15
C LYS A 153 53.75 -4.30 26.71
N LEU A 154 53.50 -5.55 26.32
CA LEU A 154 54.48 -6.62 26.42
C LEU A 154 54.82 -7.14 25.02
N TYR A 155 56.11 -7.05 24.73
CA TYR A 155 56.84 -7.59 23.59
C TYR A 155 56.20 -8.83 22.94
N SER A 156 55.76 -8.72 21.69
CA SER A 156 55.41 -9.87 20.82
C SER A 156 56.35 -9.88 19.61
N PRO A 157 57.29 -10.85 19.50
CA PRO A 157 58.21 -10.98 18.37
C PRO A 157 57.61 -11.66 17.12
N PHE A 158 56.29 -11.67 16.94
CA PHE A 158 55.64 -12.30 15.77
C PHE A 158 54.80 -11.29 15.01
N GLU A 159 55.45 -10.51 14.16
CA GLU A 159 54.80 -9.91 12.97
C GLU A 159 54.63 -11.00 11.91
N TYR A 160 53.68 -11.91 12.15
CA TYR A 160 53.01 -12.60 11.06
C TYR A 160 51.63 -11.97 10.97
N GLU A 161 51.46 -10.99 10.08
CA GLU A 161 50.13 -10.60 9.60
C GLU A 161 49.48 -11.87 9.05
N SER A 162 48.57 -12.45 9.82
CA SER A 162 47.78 -13.59 9.35
C SER A 162 47.08 -13.17 8.06
N PRO A 163 47.20 -13.93 6.95
CA PRO A 163 46.57 -13.62 5.67
C PRO A 163 45.07 -13.29 5.80
N LEU A 164 44.40 -13.88 6.80
CA LEU A 164 42.99 -13.67 7.14
C LEU A 164 42.66 -12.23 7.57
N LEU A 165 43.58 -11.53 8.24
CA LEU A 165 43.33 -10.15 8.70
C LEU A 165 43.42 -9.15 7.54
N SER A 166 44.35 -9.39 6.61
CA SER A 166 44.52 -8.59 5.39
C SER A 166 43.33 -8.79 4.44
N GLU A 167 42.85 -10.03 4.31
CA GLU A 167 41.66 -10.37 3.52
C GLU A 167 40.39 -9.77 4.13
N PHE A 168 40.23 -9.82 5.46
CA PHE A 168 39.10 -9.18 6.15
C PHE A 168 39.09 -7.66 5.98
N LYS A 169 40.25 -6.99 6.06
CA LYS A 169 40.38 -5.54 5.80
C LYS A 169 40.03 -5.15 4.36
N GLN A 170 40.37 -5.99 3.39
CA GLN A 170 40.00 -5.76 1.98
C GLN A 170 38.49 -5.91 1.78
N LEU A 171 37.89 -6.95 2.37
CA LEU A 171 36.44 -7.17 2.34
C LEU A 171 35.66 -6.01 2.95
N THR A 172 36.08 -5.48 4.10
CA THR A 172 35.39 -4.34 4.72
C THR A 172 35.53 -3.07 3.90
N LEU A 173 36.69 -2.84 3.27
CA LEU A 173 36.91 -1.70 2.38
C LEU A 173 36.05 -1.81 1.09
N GLU A 174 35.94 -2.99 0.51
CA GLU A 174 35.04 -3.24 -0.64
C GLU A 174 33.57 -3.01 -0.27
N GLN A 175 33.15 -3.48 0.91
CA GLN A 175 31.80 -3.26 1.41
C GLN A 175 31.51 -1.76 1.61
N ALA A 176 32.45 -1.00 2.17
CA ALA A 176 32.31 0.45 2.33
C ALA A 176 32.14 1.16 0.99
N LYS A 177 33.01 0.87 0.00
CA LYS A 177 32.90 1.43 -1.36
C LYS A 177 31.57 1.09 -2.03
N ARG A 178 31.09 -0.15 -1.84
CA ARG A 178 29.78 -0.57 -2.35
C ARG A 178 28.64 0.18 -1.66
N SER A 179 28.74 0.42 -0.36
CA SER A 179 27.77 1.21 0.40
C SER A 179 27.70 2.64 -0.12
N ASP A 180 28.84 3.30 -0.28
CA ASP A 180 28.92 4.69 -0.79
C ASP A 180 28.30 4.81 -2.18
N ARG A 181 28.57 3.82 -3.06
CA ARG A 181 27.98 3.76 -4.39
C ARG A 181 26.46 3.62 -4.34
N LEU A 182 25.94 2.73 -3.49
CA LEU A 182 24.50 2.52 -3.35
C LEU A 182 23.82 3.77 -2.76
N GLU A 183 24.47 4.46 -1.83
CA GLU A 183 23.95 5.72 -1.29
C GLU A 183 23.85 6.81 -2.36
N SER A 184 24.84 6.90 -3.24
CA SER A 184 24.79 7.79 -4.41
C SER A 184 23.64 7.43 -5.35
N GLU A 185 23.49 6.14 -5.71
CA GLU A 185 22.40 5.68 -6.59
C GLU A 185 21.01 5.93 -5.94
N ILE A 186 20.88 5.76 -4.63
CA ILE A 186 19.66 6.08 -3.88
C ILE A 186 19.38 7.59 -3.90
N ALA A 187 20.40 8.44 -3.81
CA ALA A 187 20.25 9.89 -3.89
C ALA A 187 19.73 10.32 -5.27
N ASP A 188 20.28 9.75 -6.35
CA ASP A 188 19.83 10.03 -7.72
C ASP A 188 18.38 9.58 -7.94
N LEU A 189 18.01 8.38 -7.45
CA LEU A 189 16.63 7.89 -7.54
C LEU A 189 15.64 8.77 -6.75
N ARG A 190 16.05 9.31 -5.59
CA ARG A 190 15.22 10.25 -4.83
C ARG A 190 15.00 11.55 -5.58
N LEU A 191 16.04 12.08 -6.24
CA LEU A 191 15.93 13.28 -7.06
C LEU A 191 14.97 13.05 -8.23
N LEU A 192 15.13 11.95 -8.96
CA LEU A 192 14.24 11.59 -10.07
C LEU A 192 12.80 11.43 -9.59
N LEU A 193 12.58 10.79 -8.44
CA LEU A 193 11.23 10.66 -7.87
C LEU A 193 10.63 12.02 -7.51
N GLN A 194 11.42 12.94 -6.98
CA GLN A 194 10.98 14.29 -6.65
C GLN A 194 10.58 15.07 -7.93
N GLU A 195 11.36 14.97 -9.00
CA GLU A 195 11.03 15.57 -10.30
C GLU A 195 9.73 14.99 -10.87
N GLN A 196 9.54 13.68 -10.79
CA GLN A 196 8.30 13.02 -11.21
C GLN A 196 7.09 13.50 -10.40
N MET A 197 7.24 13.64 -9.07
CA MET A 197 6.17 14.17 -8.22
C MET A 197 5.83 15.62 -8.56
N GLN A 198 6.82 16.45 -8.88
CA GLN A 198 6.60 17.83 -9.30
C GLN A 198 5.88 17.91 -10.66
N ALA A 199 6.29 17.09 -11.63
CA ALA A 199 5.63 17.00 -12.92
C ALA A 199 4.17 16.54 -12.79
N HIS A 200 3.91 15.53 -11.94
CA HIS A 200 2.55 15.05 -11.68
C HIS A 200 1.67 16.13 -11.01
N ARG A 201 2.24 16.92 -10.11
CA ARG A 201 1.57 18.05 -9.48
C ARG A 201 1.16 19.11 -10.52
N GLN A 202 2.10 19.52 -11.37
CA GLN A 202 1.83 20.49 -12.43
C GLN A 202 0.75 20.00 -13.41
N LEU A 203 0.79 18.72 -13.78
CA LEU A 203 -0.23 18.11 -14.63
C LEU A 203 -1.60 18.12 -13.96
N THR A 204 -1.66 17.82 -12.66
CA THR A 204 -2.90 17.86 -11.88
C THR A 204 -3.49 19.27 -11.82
N GLU A 205 -2.65 20.28 -11.57
CA GLU A 205 -3.06 21.68 -11.57
C GLU A 205 -3.61 22.12 -12.94
N ALA A 206 -2.95 21.71 -14.03
CA ALA A 206 -3.43 21.97 -15.40
C ALA A 206 -4.80 21.32 -15.68
N PHE A 207 -5.02 20.08 -15.22
CA PHE A 207 -6.33 19.42 -15.36
C PHE A 207 -7.45 20.11 -14.57
N VAL A 208 -7.14 20.63 -13.37
CA VAL A 208 -8.11 21.39 -12.58
C VAL A 208 -8.51 22.68 -13.30
N GLU A 209 -7.55 23.43 -13.84
CA GLU A 209 -7.83 24.64 -14.62
C GLU A 209 -8.60 24.33 -15.91
N GLN A 210 -8.25 23.25 -16.62
CA GLN A 210 -9.01 22.82 -17.80
C GLN A 210 -10.46 22.49 -17.45
N THR A 211 -10.70 21.81 -16.31
CA THR A 211 -12.05 21.46 -15.84
C THR A 211 -12.87 22.72 -15.52
N LYS A 212 -12.23 23.73 -14.93
CA LYS A 212 -12.86 25.03 -14.66
C LYS A 212 -13.27 25.74 -15.94
N LEU A 213 -12.37 25.81 -16.93
CA LEU A 213 -12.66 26.41 -18.24
C LEU A 213 -13.81 25.71 -18.97
N ILE A 214 -13.84 24.36 -18.95
CA ILE A 214 -14.95 23.59 -19.54
C ILE A 214 -16.27 23.93 -18.85
N SER A 215 -16.27 24.05 -17.52
CA SER A 215 -17.47 24.38 -16.75
C SER A 215 -17.99 25.80 -17.07
N GLU A 216 -17.09 26.77 -17.21
CA GLU A 216 -17.43 28.15 -17.61
C GLU A 216 -17.99 28.21 -19.04
N LEU A 217 -17.39 27.44 -19.96
CA LEU A 217 -17.88 27.33 -21.34
C LEU A 217 -19.29 26.74 -21.39
N LEU A 218 -19.53 25.65 -20.66
CA LEU A 218 -20.85 25.02 -20.58
C LEU A 218 -21.90 25.97 -19.98
N ARG A 219 -21.54 26.74 -18.97
CA ARG A 219 -22.44 27.76 -18.39
C ARG A 219 -22.79 28.83 -19.42
N THR A 220 -21.79 29.35 -20.13
CA THR A 220 -21.99 30.37 -21.18
C THR A 220 -22.87 29.83 -22.31
N GLN A 221 -22.67 28.57 -22.71
CA GLN A 221 -23.50 27.89 -23.71
C GLN A 221 -24.96 27.73 -23.24
N ALA A 222 -25.17 27.42 -21.96
CA ALA A 222 -26.52 27.33 -21.40
C ALA A 222 -27.23 28.70 -21.40
N GLU A 223 -26.50 29.77 -21.04
CA GLU A 223 -27.01 31.14 -21.06
C GLU A 223 -27.39 31.59 -22.49
N THR A 224 -26.56 31.30 -23.49
CA THR A 224 -26.86 31.64 -24.90
C THR A 224 -28.05 30.85 -25.43
N ASN A 225 -28.14 29.56 -25.10
CA ASN A 225 -29.29 28.72 -25.47
C ASN A 225 -30.59 29.24 -24.82
N SER A 226 -30.54 29.68 -23.55
CA SER A 226 -31.69 30.27 -22.86
C SER A 226 -32.18 31.54 -23.56
N ARG A 227 -31.26 32.45 -23.90
CA ARG A 227 -31.59 33.69 -24.64
C ARG A 227 -32.18 33.40 -26.02
N LEU A 228 -31.65 32.41 -26.72
CA LEU A 228 -32.19 32.01 -28.03
C LEU A 228 -33.62 31.48 -27.91
N ALA A 229 -33.91 30.70 -26.85
CA ALA A 229 -35.25 30.22 -26.58
C ALA A 229 -36.23 31.36 -26.28
N GLU A 230 -35.82 32.35 -25.47
CA GLU A 230 -36.61 33.56 -25.19
C GLU A 230 -36.96 34.32 -26.48
N VAL A 231 -35.96 34.62 -27.33
CA VAL A 231 -36.17 35.30 -28.61
C VAL A 231 -37.12 34.51 -29.52
N THR A 232 -36.98 33.18 -29.55
CA THR A 232 -37.85 32.32 -30.35
C THR A 232 -39.31 32.39 -29.87
N ILE A 233 -39.52 32.41 -28.54
CA ILE A 233 -40.86 32.56 -27.94
C ILE A 233 -41.46 33.94 -28.29
N GLU A 234 -40.68 35.02 -28.18
CA GLU A 234 -41.13 36.37 -28.53
C GLU A 234 -41.51 36.50 -30.01
N GLN A 235 -40.72 35.90 -30.90
CA GLN A 235 -41.01 35.85 -32.34
C GLN A 235 -42.31 35.09 -32.62
N ALA A 236 -42.49 33.92 -32.00
CA ALA A 236 -43.72 33.13 -32.16
C ALA A 236 -44.96 33.89 -31.68
N GLN A 237 -44.87 34.60 -30.56
CA GLN A 237 -45.94 35.46 -30.05
C GLN A 237 -46.26 36.62 -31.01
N THR A 238 -45.22 37.24 -31.59
CA THR A 238 -45.38 38.34 -32.54
C THR A 238 -46.07 37.86 -33.81
N ILE A 239 -45.65 36.72 -34.36
CA ILE A 239 -46.28 36.09 -35.52
C ILE A 239 -47.75 35.80 -35.23
N SER A 240 -48.06 35.19 -34.08
CA SER A 240 -49.44 34.89 -33.69
C SER A 240 -50.33 36.14 -33.58
N LYS A 241 -49.80 37.25 -33.05
CA LYS A 241 -50.52 38.54 -33.01
C LYS A 241 -50.77 39.09 -34.42
N LEU A 242 -49.78 39.07 -35.29
CA LEU A 242 -49.92 39.54 -36.67
C LEU A 242 -50.94 38.71 -37.46
N SER A 243 -50.93 37.38 -37.31
CA SER A 243 -51.92 36.49 -37.91
C SER A 243 -53.35 36.85 -37.50
N ARG A 244 -53.58 37.08 -36.20
CA ARG A 244 -54.91 37.49 -35.70
C ARG A 244 -55.35 38.84 -36.27
N THR A 245 -54.46 39.83 -36.30
CA THR A 245 -54.77 41.14 -36.88
C THR A 245 -55.14 41.03 -38.35
N LEU A 246 -54.46 40.17 -39.12
CA LEU A 246 -54.77 39.93 -40.52
C LEU A 246 -56.17 39.32 -40.70
N GLU A 247 -56.50 38.28 -39.92
CA GLU A 247 -57.84 37.67 -39.90
C GLU A 247 -58.93 38.72 -39.61
N GLU A 248 -58.75 39.54 -38.57
CA GLU A 248 -59.70 40.60 -38.21
C GLU A 248 -59.87 41.68 -39.31
N THR A 249 -58.83 41.95 -40.11
CA THR A 249 -58.93 42.90 -41.23
C THR A 249 -59.61 42.32 -42.46
N CYS A 250 -59.48 41.01 -42.69
CA CYS A 250 -60.18 40.33 -43.78
C CYS A 250 -61.70 40.31 -43.53
N ASP A 251 -62.13 39.94 -42.32
CA ASP A 251 -63.56 39.88 -41.95
C ASP A 251 -64.28 41.24 -42.07
N LYS A 252 -63.59 42.34 -41.72
CA LYS A 252 -64.13 43.70 -41.84
C LYS A 252 -64.33 44.16 -43.29
N ASN A 253 -63.52 43.67 -44.21
CA ASN A 253 -63.65 44.01 -45.63
C ASN A 253 -64.79 43.25 -46.31
N GLU A 254 -65.15 42.05 -45.83
CA GLU A 254 -66.26 41.26 -46.39
C GLU A 254 -67.64 41.72 -45.93
N THR A 255 -67.74 42.35 -44.75
CA THR A 255 -69.02 42.84 -44.19
C THR A 255 -69.37 44.27 -44.59
N GLY A 256 -68.49 44.97 -45.32
CA GLY A 256 -68.62 46.38 -45.70
C GLY A 256 -68.99 46.65 -47.18
N ALA A 257 -69.27 45.61 -47.97
CA ALA A 257 -69.73 45.69 -49.36
C ALA A 257 -71.21 45.28 -49.46
#